data_AF-I7LB59-F1
#
_entry.id   AF-I7LB59-F1
#
_cell.length_a   1.000
_cell.length_b   1.000
_cell.length_c   1.000
_cell.angle_alpha   90.00
_cell.angle_beta   90.00
_cell.angle_gamma   90.00
#
_symmetry.space_group_name_H-M   'P 1'
#
loop_
_entity.id
_entity.type
_entity.pdbx_description
1 polymer ?
#
loop_
_entity_poly.entity_id
_entity_poly.type
_entity_poly.pdbx_seq_one_letter_code
_entity_poly.pdbx_strand_id
1 'polypeptide(L)'
;MANDQLILQINKVSSSVDNRRLKYNQAERGRAIDVTVIDNDGSSAYDLTGKTLIFTEDKIENKIIVDSSDSLGSQSGKFIRTDENDKAGKFTYVFTDIAMQQSGEACFEFVTDSKHIDVSSSFFIDIQATGALAPENTSYVSDMEAFKAHYNAIINNADAQIKSVTDRLSNALDSAIASGNATLQEKIKSYSDQFDQYLKDFDAAKAQNLEDLQNLKDKIAETETDAISKIVDGTNQQIQQANDKLNAKLSELQDDYDDWKVQTVKDFNATVDPIKQSIDANRQNLDGVTKSVKDTIAQMQSLQTELNKVDFTKFAQLSDLTGYYTKDQVDELLKTDVKSVTVNGGEKFTPDESGNLALPVPDPDLSDFVHKSELVPKADKTYVDSKIDAIDFGKIKFRMQYVTGDNKTADSTWQATKNADGTYTIDLYHDDWTAQRVVDLLNQIGGKANASDVNSLQDLINQQNQTIQSLTTRLTNAENEIKYIQDNYIEGRRFPASQEAQAEAWENEKPTRLAMIEK
;
A
#
# COMPACT_ATOMS: atom_id res chain seq x y z
N MET A 1 -2.65 31.66 -115.66
CA MET A 1 -2.50 33.12 -115.66
C MET A 1 -1.24 33.43 -114.89
N ALA A 2 -0.43 34.40 -115.30
CA ALA A 2 0.72 34.81 -114.49
C ALA A 2 0.20 35.46 -113.19
N ASN A 3 0.89 35.24 -112.07
CA ASN A 3 0.60 35.92 -110.82
C ASN A 3 0.94 37.42 -110.97
N ASP A 4 0.24 38.28 -110.23
CA ASP A 4 0.63 39.68 -110.14
C ASP A 4 1.98 39.79 -109.43
N GLN A 5 2.81 40.73 -109.89
CA GLN A 5 4.16 40.93 -109.38
C GLN A 5 4.23 42.20 -108.53
N LEU A 6 4.74 42.07 -107.31
CA LEU A 6 5.05 43.18 -106.42
C LEU A 6 6.57 43.30 -106.23
N ILE A 7 7.09 44.52 -106.30
CA ILE A 7 8.44 44.84 -105.86
C ILE A 7 8.31 45.79 -104.69
N LEU A 8 8.66 45.34 -103.49
CA LEU A 8 8.45 46.06 -102.24
C LEU A 8 9.79 46.38 -101.59
N GLN A 9 9.99 47.63 -101.19
CA GLN A 9 11.21 48.05 -100.49
C GLN A 9 11.03 47.91 -98.98
N ILE A 10 12.07 47.47 -98.26
CA ILE A 10 12.11 47.50 -96.78
C ILE A 10 12.14 48.95 -96.29
N ASN A 11 11.17 49.31 -95.45
CA ASN A 11 11.09 50.59 -94.77
C ASN A 11 11.56 50.45 -93.32
N LYS A 12 12.80 50.89 -93.02
CA LYS A 12 13.30 50.87 -91.63
C LYS A 12 12.90 52.10 -90.81
N VAL A 13 12.54 53.23 -91.46
CA VAL A 13 12.06 54.45 -90.80
C VAL A 13 11.20 55.28 -91.80
N SER A 14 9.87 55.30 -91.62
CA SER A 14 8.84 56.15 -92.29
C SER A 14 8.56 56.00 -93.81
N SER A 15 7.37 55.46 -94.11
CA SER A 15 6.50 55.60 -95.30
C SER A 15 7.12 55.99 -96.66
N SER A 16 7.71 55.01 -97.34
CA SER A 16 7.53 54.88 -98.79
C SER A 16 6.20 54.14 -99.00
N VAL A 17 5.16 54.86 -99.42
CA VAL A 17 3.88 54.24 -99.82
C VAL A 17 4.07 53.74 -101.24
N ASP A 18 4.19 52.42 -101.44
CA ASP A 18 3.99 51.89 -102.79
C ASP A 18 2.49 52.04 -103.10
N ASN A 19 2.15 52.96 -103.98
CA ASN A 19 0.76 53.20 -104.41
C ASN A 19 0.21 52.06 -105.29
N ARG A 20 0.89 50.90 -105.33
CA ARG A 20 0.43 49.75 -106.08
C ARG A 20 -0.86 49.21 -105.47
N ARG A 21 -1.84 49.09 -106.35
CA ARG A 21 -3.17 48.57 -106.08
C ARG A 21 -3.35 47.27 -106.84
N LEU A 22 -3.47 46.19 -106.10
CA LEU A 22 -3.93 44.91 -106.62
C LEU A 22 -5.45 44.95 -106.68
N LYS A 23 -6.03 44.54 -107.80
CA LYS A 23 -7.49 44.59 -108.01
C LYS A 23 -8.01 43.18 -108.19
N TYR A 24 -8.82 42.72 -107.26
CA TYR A 24 -9.45 41.39 -107.29
C TYR A 24 -10.94 41.49 -107.04
N ASN A 25 -11.67 40.44 -107.36
CA ASN A 25 -13.08 40.26 -107.02
C ASN A 25 -13.21 39.33 -105.82
N GLN A 26 -14.29 39.51 -105.06
CA GLN A 26 -14.54 38.74 -103.83
C GLN A 26 -14.63 37.21 -104.04
N ALA A 27 -14.98 36.77 -105.25
CA ALA A 27 -15.05 35.35 -105.62
C ALA A 27 -13.69 34.72 -105.98
N GLU A 28 -12.62 35.52 -106.10
CA GLU A 28 -11.30 35.07 -106.53
C GLU A 28 -10.44 34.58 -105.35
N ARG A 29 -10.95 33.59 -104.61
CA ARG A 29 -10.24 32.96 -103.48
C ARG A 29 -8.96 32.25 -103.92
N GLY A 30 -7.94 32.22 -103.05
CA GLY A 30 -6.66 31.56 -103.31
C GLY A 30 -5.76 32.23 -104.34
N ARG A 31 -5.96 33.54 -104.60
CA ARG A 31 -5.05 34.33 -105.46
C ARG A 31 -3.65 34.38 -104.87
N ALA A 32 -2.65 34.35 -105.74
CA ALA A 32 -1.25 34.40 -105.37
C ALA A 32 -0.56 35.62 -106.00
N ILE A 33 0.39 36.19 -105.26
CA ILE A 33 1.25 37.28 -105.71
C ILE A 33 2.70 36.85 -105.61
N ASP A 34 3.48 37.18 -106.64
CA ASP A 34 4.93 36.99 -106.64
C ASP A 34 5.57 38.28 -106.14
N VAL A 35 6.24 38.21 -105.00
CA VAL A 35 6.83 39.34 -104.30
C VAL A 35 8.34 39.29 -104.43
N THR A 36 8.94 40.42 -104.81
CA THR A 36 10.38 40.68 -104.70
C THR A 36 10.58 41.78 -103.68
N VAL A 37 11.42 41.52 -102.68
CA VAL A 37 11.76 42.45 -101.61
C VAL A 37 13.15 42.99 -101.88
N ILE A 38 13.27 44.31 -101.91
CA ILE A 38 14.54 45.01 -102.04
C ILE A 38 14.87 45.71 -100.73
N ASP A 39 16.16 45.80 -100.42
CA ASP A 39 16.63 46.44 -99.19
C ASP A 39 16.36 47.96 -99.25
N ASN A 40 16.56 48.65 -98.14
CA ASN A 40 16.31 50.09 -98.02
C ASN A 40 17.28 50.95 -98.89
N ASP A 41 18.24 50.34 -99.56
CA ASP A 41 19.06 50.98 -100.59
C ASP A 41 18.32 51.17 -101.93
N GLY A 42 17.13 50.58 -102.06
CA GLY A 42 16.24 50.70 -103.21
C GLY A 42 16.71 49.92 -104.45
N SER A 43 17.68 49.01 -104.35
CA SER A 43 18.18 48.27 -105.51
C SER A 43 18.70 46.86 -105.21
N SER A 44 19.26 46.61 -104.02
CA SER A 44 19.75 45.29 -103.66
C SER A 44 18.61 44.37 -103.22
N ALA A 45 18.73 43.07 -103.53
CA ALA A 45 17.79 42.08 -103.00
C ALA A 45 17.93 41.98 -101.47
N TYR A 46 16.79 41.96 -100.77
CA TYR A 46 16.79 41.77 -99.32
C TYR A 46 16.80 40.27 -98.99
N ASP A 47 17.85 39.79 -98.33
CA ASP A 47 18.01 38.36 -98.02
C ASP A 47 16.98 37.90 -96.97
N LEU A 48 16.13 36.95 -97.36
CA LEU A 48 15.07 36.39 -96.52
C LEU A 48 15.50 35.16 -95.72
N THR A 49 16.74 34.67 -95.91
CA THR A 49 17.23 33.42 -95.33
C THR A 49 17.05 33.42 -93.80
N GLY A 50 16.33 32.42 -93.28
CA GLY A 50 16.10 32.24 -91.84
C GLY A 50 15.12 33.23 -91.20
N LYS A 51 14.40 34.05 -91.98
CA LYS A 51 13.38 34.98 -91.48
C LYS A 51 11.98 34.36 -91.57
N THR A 52 11.18 34.57 -90.53
CA THR A 52 9.73 34.33 -90.57
C THR A 52 9.07 35.49 -91.33
N LEU A 53 8.19 35.17 -92.27
CA LEU A 53 7.44 36.15 -93.04
C LEU A 53 6.03 36.25 -92.49
N ILE A 54 5.55 37.47 -92.30
CA ILE A 54 4.21 37.76 -91.82
C ILE A 54 3.53 38.67 -92.83
N PHE A 55 2.34 38.31 -93.29
CA PHE A 55 1.44 39.16 -94.02
C PHE A 55 0.50 39.84 -93.04
N THR A 56 0.46 41.17 -93.08
CA THR A 56 -0.45 41.98 -92.27
C THR A 56 -1.32 42.79 -93.22
N GLU A 57 -2.63 42.81 -92.98
CA GLU A 57 -3.56 43.67 -93.71
C GLU A 57 -4.56 44.33 -92.78
N ASP A 58 -4.66 45.65 -92.85
CA ASP A 58 -5.68 46.45 -92.20
C ASP A 58 -6.84 46.71 -93.17
N LYS A 59 -8.00 46.13 -92.86
CA LYS A 59 -9.22 46.32 -93.66
C LYS A 59 -9.91 47.62 -93.30
N ILE A 60 -10.63 48.20 -94.25
CA ILE A 60 -11.32 49.50 -94.14
C ILE A 60 -12.32 49.59 -92.95
N GLU A 61 -12.75 48.46 -92.37
CA GLU A 61 -13.63 48.40 -91.18
C GLU A 61 -12.89 48.06 -89.87
N ASN A 62 -11.61 48.42 -89.73
CA ASN A 62 -10.75 48.13 -88.57
C ASN A 62 -10.63 46.62 -88.26
N LYS A 63 -10.70 45.77 -89.29
CA LYS A 63 -10.41 44.34 -89.16
C LYS A 63 -8.96 44.11 -89.59
N ILE A 64 -8.13 43.63 -88.67
CA ILE A 64 -6.73 43.30 -88.96
C ILE A 64 -6.62 41.81 -89.27
N ILE A 65 -5.96 41.49 -90.38
CA ILE A 65 -5.53 40.15 -90.74
C ILE A 65 -4.04 40.05 -90.44
N VAL A 66 -3.64 39.00 -89.72
CA VAL A 66 -2.24 38.65 -89.50
C VAL A 66 -2.07 37.19 -89.89
N ASP A 67 -1.14 36.92 -90.80
CA ASP A 67 -0.86 35.58 -91.28
C ASP A 67 0.65 35.33 -91.35
N SER A 68 1.14 34.31 -90.66
CA SER A 68 2.58 34.02 -90.52
C SER A 68 2.95 32.76 -91.28
N SER A 69 4.19 32.68 -91.79
CA SER A 69 4.75 31.48 -92.42
C SER A 69 4.80 30.26 -91.48
N ASP A 70 4.69 30.49 -90.17
CA ASP A 70 4.73 29.44 -89.13
C ASP A 70 3.32 29.02 -88.67
N SER A 71 2.27 29.63 -89.20
CA SER A 71 0.87 29.30 -88.89
C SER A 71 0.47 27.96 -89.54
N LEU A 72 -0.01 27.01 -88.73
CA LEU A 72 -0.60 25.74 -89.19
C LEU A 72 -2.13 25.79 -89.02
N GLY A 73 -2.86 26.02 -90.11
CA GLY A 73 -4.33 25.99 -90.13
C GLY A 73 -4.92 26.03 -91.53
N SER A 74 -6.19 25.63 -91.70
CA SER A 74 -6.88 25.62 -93.01
C SER A 74 -7.31 27.01 -93.50
N GLN A 75 -7.07 28.06 -92.71
CA GLN A 75 -7.46 29.45 -93.01
C GLN A 75 -6.26 30.42 -93.12
N SER A 76 -5.02 29.93 -92.97
CA SER A 76 -3.80 30.71 -93.22
C SER A 76 -3.47 30.72 -94.71
N GLY A 77 -2.87 31.82 -95.17
CA GLY A 77 -2.29 31.93 -96.49
C GLY A 77 -1.05 31.06 -96.58
N LYS A 78 -0.45 31.00 -97.77
CA LYS A 78 0.72 30.14 -98.00
C LYS A 78 1.85 30.91 -98.62
N PHE A 79 2.95 31.03 -97.86
CA PHE A 79 4.24 31.44 -98.38
C PHE A 79 4.89 30.28 -99.13
N ILE A 80 5.21 30.49 -100.41
CA ILE A 80 5.94 29.55 -101.26
C ILE A 80 7.30 30.17 -101.55
N ARG A 81 8.35 29.53 -101.06
CA ARG A 81 9.74 30.01 -101.13
C ARG A 81 10.72 28.84 -101.27
N THR A 82 11.94 29.15 -101.71
CA THR A 82 13.06 28.21 -101.83
C THR A 82 14.33 28.93 -101.35
N ASP A 83 15.35 28.18 -100.93
CA ASP A 83 16.61 28.77 -100.47
C ASP A 83 17.26 29.71 -101.51
N GLU A 84 17.06 29.45 -102.80
CA GLU A 84 17.53 30.32 -103.90
C GLU A 84 16.70 31.60 -104.01
N ASN A 85 15.38 31.50 -103.88
CA ASN A 85 14.49 32.65 -103.91
C ASN A 85 14.72 33.55 -102.69
N ASP A 86 15.00 32.99 -101.53
CA ASP A 86 15.24 33.73 -100.29
C ASP A 86 16.43 34.68 -100.38
N LYS A 87 17.56 34.17 -100.91
CA LYS A 87 18.75 34.98 -101.17
C LYS A 87 18.52 36.05 -102.24
N ALA A 88 17.54 35.84 -103.11
CA ALA A 88 17.13 36.79 -104.14
C ALA A 88 16.01 37.73 -103.67
N GLY A 89 15.58 37.64 -102.41
CA GLY A 89 14.49 38.44 -101.84
C GLY A 89 13.11 38.10 -102.40
N LYS A 90 12.89 36.88 -102.89
CA LYS A 90 11.66 36.50 -103.60
C LYS A 90 10.83 35.49 -102.83
N PHE A 91 9.52 35.62 -102.92
CA PHE A 91 8.56 34.60 -102.48
C PHE A 91 7.23 34.77 -103.20
N THR A 92 6.42 33.73 -103.24
CA THR A 92 5.01 33.83 -103.65
C THR A 92 4.15 33.75 -102.39
N TYR A 93 3.18 34.65 -102.24
CA TYR A 93 2.19 34.60 -101.16
C TYR A 93 0.81 34.32 -101.73
N VAL A 94 0.18 33.26 -101.25
CA VAL A 94 -1.22 32.93 -101.54
C VAL A 94 -2.09 33.57 -100.46
N PHE A 95 -2.98 34.49 -100.85
CA PHE A 95 -3.86 35.19 -99.92
C PHE A 95 -4.79 34.25 -99.16
N THR A 96 -5.05 34.56 -97.89
CA THR A 96 -6.12 33.94 -97.11
C THR A 96 -7.49 34.19 -97.75
N ASP A 97 -8.46 33.30 -97.51
CA ASP A 97 -9.85 33.51 -97.95
C ASP A 97 -10.43 34.82 -97.38
N ILE A 98 -10.00 35.23 -96.18
CA ILE A 98 -10.44 36.45 -95.51
C ILE A 98 -9.86 37.71 -96.18
N ALA A 99 -8.63 37.64 -96.71
CA ALA A 99 -8.02 38.76 -97.44
C ALA A 99 -8.80 39.12 -98.73
N MET A 100 -9.54 38.17 -99.31
CA MET A 100 -10.35 38.43 -100.52
C MET A 100 -11.77 38.97 -100.22
N GLN A 101 -12.13 39.22 -98.95
CA GLN A 101 -13.51 39.59 -98.61
C GLN A 101 -13.80 41.10 -98.67
N GLN A 102 -12.80 41.94 -98.42
CA GLN A 102 -12.93 43.39 -98.34
C GLN A 102 -11.61 44.06 -98.73
N SER A 103 -11.63 45.32 -99.20
CA SER A 103 -10.40 46.06 -99.47
C SER A 103 -9.64 46.42 -98.18
N GLY A 104 -8.32 46.52 -98.29
CA GLY A 104 -7.44 46.88 -97.19
C GLY A 104 -6.06 47.35 -97.65
N GLU A 105 -5.30 47.88 -96.69
CA GLU A 105 -3.87 48.20 -96.84
C GLU A 105 -3.06 47.06 -96.23
N ALA A 106 -2.10 46.52 -96.99
CA ALA A 106 -1.32 45.37 -96.59
C ALA A 106 0.19 45.64 -96.64
N CYS A 107 0.95 44.92 -95.83
CA CYS A 107 2.41 44.89 -95.85
C CYS A 107 2.93 43.49 -95.48
N PHE A 108 4.23 43.30 -95.66
CA PHE A 108 4.94 42.12 -95.16
C PHE A 108 5.94 42.51 -94.07
N GLU A 109 5.95 41.76 -92.99
CA GLU A 109 6.93 41.87 -91.90
C GLU A 109 7.91 40.69 -91.96
N PHE A 110 9.17 40.97 -91.67
CA PHE A 110 10.26 40.00 -91.73
C PHE A 110 10.93 39.93 -90.36
N VAL A 111 10.70 38.83 -89.66
CA VAL A 111 11.12 38.64 -88.27
C VAL A 111 12.35 37.75 -88.22
N THR A 112 13.42 38.24 -87.59
CA THR A 112 14.65 37.45 -87.33
C THR A 112 14.71 36.98 -85.88
N ASP A 113 14.23 37.80 -84.94
CA ASP A 113 14.03 37.49 -83.53
C ASP A 113 12.96 38.42 -82.94
N SER A 114 12.66 38.31 -81.64
CA SER A 114 11.63 39.12 -80.96
C SER A 114 11.96 40.63 -80.83
N LYS A 115 13.13 41.09 -81.32
CA LYS A 115 13.58 42.49 -81.25
C LYS A 115 13.85 43.11 -82.63
N HIS A 116 13.95 42.32 -83.68
CA HIS A 116 14.26 42.79 -85.04
C HIS A 116 13.16 42.41 -86.02
N ILE A 117 12.31 43.39 -86.31
CA ILE A 117 11.23 43.32 -87.29
C ILE A 117 11.53 44.38 -88.36
N ASP A 118 11.78 43.94 -89.59
CA ASP A 118 11.82 44.82 -90.76
C ASP A 118 10.45 44.74 -91.45
N VAL A 119 9.93 45.86 -91.97
CA VAL A 119 8.60 45.92 -92.63
C VAL A 119 8.75 46.40 -94.07
N SER A 120 7.99 45.82 -94.99
CA SER A 120 7.94 46.27 -96.38
C SER A 120 7.21 47.61 -96.52
N SER A 121 7.34 48.24 -97.68
CA SER A 121 6.38 49.25 -98.13
C SER A 121 4.98 48.64 -98.19
N SER A 122 3.96 49.42 -97.79
CA SER A 122 2.57 49.01 -97.90
C SER A 122 2.11 48.97 -99.36
N PHE A 123 1.09 48.17 -99.64
CA PHE A 123 0.35 48.13 -100.90
C PHE A 123 -1.15 47.98 -100.61
N PHE A 124 -2.00 48.29 -101.59
CA PHE A 124 -3.45 48.19 -101.44
C PHE A 124 -4.00 46.97 -102.16
N ILE A 125 -4.96 46.30 -101.51
CA ILE A 125 -5.77 45.26 -102.11
C ILE A 125 -7.18 45.83 -102.26
N ASP A 126 -7.57 46.14 -103.50
CA ASP A 126 -8.89 46.63 -103.84
C ASP A 126 -9.79 45.45 -104.24
N ILE A 127 -10.73 45.08 -103.37
CA ILE A 127 -11.71 44.03 -103.61
C ILE A 127 -13.00 44.61 -104.18
N GLN A 128 -13.37 44.19 -105.39
CA GLN A 128 -14.68 44.48 -105.97
C GLN A 128 -15.72 43.49 -105.44
N ALA A 129 -16.76 44.01 -104.81
CA ALA A 129 -17.84 43.22 -104.25
C ALA A 129 -18.65 42.53 -105.37
N THR A 130 -18.72 41.20 -105.33
CA THR A 130 -19.73 40.43 -106.06
C THR A 130 -20.91 40.23 -105.12
N GLY A 131 -22.10 40.70 -105.49
CA GLY A 131 -23.26 40.90 -104.60
C GLY A 131 -23.91 39.67 -103.92
N ALA A 132 -23.16 38.62 -103.56
CA ALA A 132 -23.68 37.39 -102.96
C ALA A 132 -22.80 36.76 -101.86
N LEU A 133 -21.69 37.38 -101.41
CA LEU A 133 -20.84 36.82 -100.35
C LEU A 133 -20.82 37.77 -99.14
N ALA A 134 -21.44 37.36 -98.04
CA ALA A 134 -21.29 38.02 -96.75
C ALA A 134 -19.88 37.74 -96.20
N PRO A 135 -19.15 38.74 -95.66
CA PRO A 135 -17.85 38.51 -95.04
C PRO A 135 -17.98 37.55 -93.85
N GLU A 136 -17.05 36.60 -93.73
CA GLU A 136 -16.99 35.68 -92.59
C GLU A 136 -16.43 36.45 -91.37
N ASN A 137 -17.22 36.47 -90.29
CA ASN A 137 -16.92 37.18 -89.05
C ASN A 137 -16.29 36.25 -87.99
N THR A 138 -15.10 35.73 -88.26
CA THR A 138 -14.23 35.12 -87.24
C THR A 138 -13.20 36.16 -86.79
N SER A 139 -13.39 36.68 -85.57
CA SER A 139 -12.44 37.59 -84.89
C SER A 139 -11.74 36.83 -83.77
N TYR A 140 -10.41 36.76 -83.81
CA TYR A 140 -9.55 36.14 -82.78
C TYR A 140 -9.77 36.69 -81.36
N VAL A 141 -10.42 37.86 -81.22
CA VAL A 141 -10.81 38.43 -79.93
C VAL A 141 -11.85 37.57 -79.21
N SER A 142 -12.80 36.97 -79.94
CA SER A 142 -13.86 36.13 -79.35
C SER A 142 -13.33 34.84 -78.73
N ASP A 143 -12.33 34.21 -79.35
CA ASP A 143 -11.67 33.01 -78.81
C ASP A 143 -10.85 33.35 -77.55
N MET A 144 -10.23 34.53 -77.50
CA MET A 144 -9.50 35.01 -76.32
C MET A 144 -10.45 35.31 -75.14
N GLU A 145 -11.64 35.87 -75.40
CA GLU A 145 -12.68 36.08 -74.39
C GLU A 145 -13.24 34.75 -73.85
N ALA A 146 -13.46 33.78 -74.73
CA ALA A 146 -13.87 32.43 -74.33
C ALA A 146 -12.80 31.74 -73.49
N PHE A 147 -11.52 31.88 -73.85
CA PHE A 147 -10.37 31.39 -73.09
C PHE A 147 -10.31 32.02 -71.69
N LYS A 148 -10.46 33.35 -71.59
CA LYS A 148 -10.52 34.07 -70.30
C LYS A 148 -11.68 33.57 -69.43
N ALA A 149 -12.86 33.38 -70.00
CA ALA A 149 -14.02 32.86 -69.28
C ALA A 149 -13.78 31.44 -68.75
N HIS A 150 -13.14 30.57 -69.54
CA HIS A 150 -12.78 29.21 -69.15
C HIS A 150 -11.84 29.20 -67.93
N TYR A 151 -10.75 29.99 -67.96
CA TYR A 151 -9.81 30.04 -66.82
C TYR A 151 -10.44 30.64 -65.55
N ASN A 152 -11.28 31.66 -65.67
CA ASN A 152 -12.02 32.19 -64.53
C ASN A 152 -12.95 31.12 -63.90
N ALA A 153 -13.61 30.30 -64.73
CA ALA A 153 -14.43 29.20 -64.24
C ALA A 153 -13.60 28.13 -63.51
N ILE A 154 -12.40 27.80 -64.02
CA ILE A 154 -11.46 26.88 -63.36
C ILE A 154 -11.02 27.43 -62.00
N ILE A 155 -10.64 28.71 -61.92
CA ILE A 155 -10.21 29.36 -60.68
C ILE A 155 -11.34 29.31 -59.64
N ASN A 156 -12.54 29.74 -60.01
CA ASN A 156 -13.69 29.73 -59.12
C ASN A 156 -14.03 28.31 -58.63
N ASN A 157 -13.87 27.30 -59.49
CA ASN A 157 -14.07 25.91 -59.11
C ASN A 157 -13.00 25.43 -58.12
N ALA A 158 -11.73 25.78 -58.35
CA ALA A 158 -10.62 25.47 -57.44
C ALA A 158 -10.83 26.12 -56.07
N ASP A 159 -11.22 27.40 -56.01
CA ASP A 159 -11.52 28.10 -54.75
C ASP A 159 -12.65 27.42 -53.98
N ALA A 160 -13.71 27.00 -54.68
CA ALA A 160 -14.83 26.28 -54.06
C ALA A 160 -14.39 24.92 -53.49
N GLN A 161 -13.52 24.19 -54.21
CA GLN A 161 -12.96 22.93 -53.73
C GLN A 161 -12.05 23.12 -52.51
N ILE A 162 -11.15 24.10 -52.56
CA ILE A 162 -10.26 24.45 -51.45
C ILE A 162 -11.09 24.78 -50.21
N LYS A 163 -12.11 25.63 -50.35
CA LYS A 163 -13.02 25.96 -49.25
C LYS A 163 -13.72 24.72 -48.67
N SER A 164 -14.22 23.84 -49.53
CA SER A 164 -14.87 22.60 -49.08
C SER A 164 -13.92 21.69 -48.29
N VAL A 165 -12.65 21.59 -48.72
CA VAL A 165 -11.62 20.82 -47.99
C VAL A 165 -11.31 21.48 -46.65
N THR A 166 -11.14 22.80 -46.61
CA THR A 166 -10.93 23.56 -45.37
C THR A 166 -12.07 23.34 -44.38
N ASP A 167 -13.32 23.47 -44.82
CA ASP A 167 -14.49 23.28 -43.95
C ASP A 167 -14.56 21.84 -43.40
N ARG A 168 -14.23 20.83 -44.22
CA ARG A 168 -14.18 19.43 -43.79
C ARG A 168 -13.09 19.20 -42.74
N LEU A 169 -11.91 19.78 -42.94
CA LEU A 169 -10.79 19.66 -42.00
C LEU A 169 -11.12 20.35 -40.67
N SER A 170 -11.68 21.56 -40.70
CA SER A 170 -12.12 22.26 -39.49
C SER A 170 -13.16 21.46 -38.72
N ASN A 171 -14.20 20.95 -39.38
CA ASN A 171 -15.24 20.15 -38.73
C ASN A 171 -14.69 18.83 -38.15
N ALA A 172 -13.76 18.18 -38.84
CA ALA A 172 -13.11 16.98 -38.35
C ALA A 172 -12.25 17.27 -37.10
N LEU A 173 -11.52 18.38 -37.12
CA LEU A 173 -10.70 18.82 -35.98
C LEU A 173 -11.57 19.14 -34.76
N ASP A 174 -12.64 19.91 -34.95
CA ASP A 174 -13.58 20.26 -33.87
C ASP A 174 -14.24 19.01 -33.27
N SER A 175 -14.64 18.06 -34.12
CA SER A 175 -15.23 16.79 -33.68
C SER A 175 -14.24 15.93 -32.90
N ALA A 176 -12.97 15.89 -33.34
CA ALA A 176 -11.92 15.16 -32.64
C ALA A 176 -11.59 15.78 -31.27
N ILE A 177 -11.53 17.11 -31.20
CA ILE A 177 -11.34 17.86 -29.95
C ILE A 177 -12.50 17.59 -28.98
N ALA A 178 -13.74 17.71 -29.46
CA ALA A 178 -14.93 17.49 -28.64
C ALA A 178 -14.99 16.04 -28.10
N SER A 179 -14.72 15.06 -28.96
CA SER A 179 -14.72 13.64 -28.58
C SER A 179 -13.59 13.31 -27.60
N GLY A 180 -12.40 13.87 -27.83
CA GLY A 180 -11.26 13.74 -26.92
C GLY A 180 -11.56 14.33 -25.54
N ASN A 181 -12.14 15.53 -25.49
CA ASN A 181 -12.55 16.18 -24.24
C ASN A 181 -13.62 15.38 -23.50
N ALA A 182 -14.65 14.87 -24.19
CA ALA A 182 -15.67 14.03 -23.56
C ALA A 182 -15.06 12.76 -22.94
N THR A 183 -14.18 12.09 -23.68
CA THR A 183 -13.48 10.89 -23.19
C THR A 183 -12.61 11.18 -21.96
N LEU A 184 -11.90 12.31 -21.95
CA LEU A 184 -11.09 12.72 -20.80
C LEU A 184 -11.96 13.04 -19.58
N GLN A 185 -13.09 13.72 -19.78
CA GLN A 185 -14.04 14.03 -18.71
C GLN A 185 -14.64 12.77 -18.09
N GLU A 186 -15.03 11.78 -18.90
CA GLU A 186 -15.52 10.48 -18.41
C GLU A 186 -14.47 9.75 -17.58
N LYS A 187 -13.21 9.74 -18.02
CA LYS A 187 -12.11 9.12 -17.25
C LYS A 187 -11.86 9.84 -15.93
N ILE A 188 -11.82 11.17 -15.95
CA ILE A 188 -11.66 11.99 -14.73
C ILE A 188 -12.79 11.70 -13.75
N LYS A 189 -14.04 11.65 -14.24
CA LYS A 189 -15.20 11.33 -13.42
C LYS A 189 -15.09 9.92 -12.83
N SER A 190 -14.73 8.93 -13.63
CA SER A 190 -14.56 7.55 -13.16
C SER A 190 -13.51 7.45 -12.06
N TYR A 191 -12.37 8.14 -12.19
CA TYR A 191 -11.35 8.17 -11.15
C TYR A 191 -11.81 8.91 -9.89
N SER A 192 -12.57 10.00 -10.03
CA SER A 192 -13.17 10.71 -8.90
C SER A 192 -14.15 9.81 -8.14
N ASP A 193 -15.05 9.13 -8.85
CA ASP A 193 -16.03 8.22 -8.25
C ASP A 193 -15.33 7.06 -7.52
N GLN A 194 -14.26 6.49 -8.10
CA GLN A 194 -13.44 5.46 -7.44
C GLN A 194 -12.75 5.97 -6.17
N PHE A 195 -12.19 7.18 -6.23
CA PHE A 195 -11.53 7.79 -5.07
C PHE A 195 -12.52 8.06 -3.93
N ASP A 196 -13.71 8.57 -4.25
CA ASP A 196 -14.77 8.79 -3.27
C ASP A 196 -15.25 7.48 -2.65
N GLN A 197 -15.30 6.39 -3.42
CA GLN A 197 -15.63 5.07 -2.89
C GLN A 197 -14.54 4.56 -1.93
N TYR A 198 -13.26 4.70 -2.29
CA TYR A 198 -12.16 4.32 -1.39
C TYR A 198 -12.17 5.10 -0.08
N LEU A 199 -12.50 6.39 -0.11
CA LEU A 199 -12.65 7.19 1.11
C LEU A 199 -13.79 6.66 2.00
N LYS A 200 -14.96 6.34 1.42
CA LYS A 200 -16.08 5.77 2.16
C LYS A 200 -15.75 4.41 2.77
N ASP A 201 -15.11 3.54 2.00
CA ASP A 201 -14.71 2.21 2.47
C ASP A 201 -13.69 2.31 3.60
N PHE A 202 -12.75 3.25 3.50
CA PHE A 202 -11.78 3.54 4.56
C PHE A 202 -12.46 4.03 5.84
N ASP A 203 -13.38 4.98 5.74
CA ASP A 203 -14.12 5.50 6.90
C ASP A 203 -14.99 4.42 7.55
N ALA A 204 -15.66 3.58 6.76
CA ALA A 204 -16.42 2.45 7.25
C ALA A 204 -15.54 1.42 7.98
N ALA A 205 -14.40 1.05 7.40
CA ALA A 205 -13.45 0.14 8.03
C ALA A 205 -12.88 0.71 9.34
N LYS A 206 -12.60 2.02 9.37
CA LYS A 206 -12.15 2.71 10.58
C LYS A 206 -13.21 2.69 11.68
N ALA A 207 -14.48 2.93 11.34
CA ALA A 207 -15.59 2.88 12.29
C ALA A 207 -15.77 1.46 12.87
N GLN A 208 -15.74 0.44 12.01
CA GLN A 208 -15.84 -0.95 12.44
C GLN A 208 -14.69 -1.34 13.38
N ASN A 209 -13.45 -1.00 13.02
CA ASN A 209 -12.29 -1.29 13.87
C ASN A 209 -12.38 -0.61 15.25
N LEU A 210 -12.99 0.57 15.33
CA LEU A 210 -13.20 1.26 16.61
C LEU A 210 -14.27 0.57 17.46
N GLU A 211 -15.35 0.12 16.84
CA GLU A 211 -16.40 -0.67 17.50
C GLU A 211 -15.86 -2.01 18.00
N ASP A 212 -15.11 -2.74 17.16
CA ASP A 212 -14.47 -4.01 17.53
C ASP A 212 -13.51 -3.84 18.71
N LEU A 213 -12.74 -2.75 18.72
CA LEU A 213 -11.84 -2.43 19.83
C LEU A 213 -12.61 -2.15 21.12
N GLN A 214 -13.74 -1.45 21.04
CA GLN A 214 -14.59 -1.19 22.21
C GLN A 214 -15.20 -2.49 22.75
N ASN A 215 -15.74 -3.33 21.86
CA ASN A 215 -16.28 -4.64 22.22
C ASN A 215 -15.23 -5.55 22.88
N LEU A 216 -13.98 -5.53 22.38
CA LEU A 216 -12.88 -6.27 22.99
C LEU A 216 -12.57 -5.76 24.41
N LYS A 217 -12.54 -4.44 24.61
CA LYS A 217 -12.32 -3.84 25.94
C LYS A 217 -13.42 -4.24 26.93
N ASP A 218 -14.68 -4.16 26.50
CA ASP A 218 -15.82 -4.50 27.36
C ASP A 218 -15.77 -5.98 27.76
N LYS A 219 -15.42 -6.87 26.82
CA LYS A 219 -15.29 -8.31 27.07
C LYS A 219 -14.11 -8.65 27.99
N ILE A 220 -13.00 -7.94 27.87
CA ILE A 220 -11.86 -8.07 28.80
C ILE A 220 -12.30 -7.65 30.20
N ALA A 221 -12.96 -6.49 30.34
CA ALA A 221 -13.41 -6.00 31.64
C ALA A 221 -14.41 -6.95 32.33
N GLU A 222 -15.34 -7.53 31.57
CA GLU A 222 -16.26 -8.55 32.08
C GLU A 222 -15.51 -9.81 32.54
N THR A 223 -14.58 -10.30 31.71
CA THR A 223 -13.78 -11.49 32.03
C THR A 223 -12.89 -11.28 33.26
N GLU A 224 -12.27 -10.10 33.39
CA GLU A 224 -11.47 -9.73 34.56
C GLU A 224 -12.33 -9.70 35.83
N THR A 225 -13.51 -9.09 35.76
CA THR A 225 -14.46 -9.02 36.87
C THR A 225 -14.91 -10.41 37.32
N ASP A 226 -15.28 -11.27 36.38
CA ASP A 226 -15.70 -12.66 36.64
C ASP A 226 -14.57 -13.50 37.25
N ALA A 227 -13.35 -13.37 36.73
CA ALA A 227 -12.19 -14.09 37.23
C ALA A 227 -11.86 -13.67 38.67
N ILE A 228 -11.87 -12.36 38.94
CA ILE A 228 -11.67 -11.82 40.29
C ILE A 228 -12.76 -12.34 41.23
N SER A 229 -14.04 -12.31 40.85
CA SER A 229 -15.14 -12.82 41.68
C SER A 229 -14.94 -14.30 42.04
N LYS A 230 -14.60 -15.15 41.06
CA LYS A 230 -14.34 -16.59 41.31
C LYS A 230 -13.19 -16.83 42.27
N ILE A 231 -12.11 -16.06 42.17
CA ILE A 231 -10.97 -16.13 43.09
C ILE A 231 -11.41 -15.70 44.50
N VAL A 232 -12.15 -14.60 44.61
CA VAL A 232 -12.65 -14.08 45.88
C VAL A 232 -13.60 -15.09 46.54
N ASP A 233 -14.56 -15.63 45.79
CA ASP A 233 -15.52 -16.62 46.29
C ASP A 233 -14.81 -17.91 46.72
N GLY A 234 -13.87 -18.41 45.92
CA GLY A 234 -13.07 -19.58 46.26
C GLY A 234 -12.23 -19.36 47.51
N THR A 235 -11.61 -18.18 47.66
CA THR A 235 -10.83 -17.80 48.84
C THR A 235 -11.71 -17.71 50.08
N ASN A 236 -12.88 -17.07 49.96
CA ASN A 236 -13.85 -16.96 51.05
C ASN A 236 -14.35 -18.33 51.52
N GLN A 237 -14.63 -19.26 50.59
CA GLN A 237 -15.00 -20.64 50.93
C GLN A 237 -13.88 -21.37 51.68
N GLN A 238 -12.62 -21.21 51.25
CA GLN A 238 -11.47 -21.83 51.93
C GLN A 238 -11.28 -21.26 53.34
N ILE A 239 -11.40 -19.94 53.51
CA ILE A 239 -11.34 -19.28 54.82
C ILE A 239 -12.47 -19.80 55.72
N GLN A 240 -13.70 -19.92 55.20
CA GLN A 240 -14.82 -20.44 55.96
C GLN A 240 -14.57 -21.89 56.41
N GLN A 241 -14.13 -22.76 55.52
CA GLN A 241 -13.80 -24.15 55.86
C GLN A 241 -12.67 -24.25 56.90
N ALA A 242 -11.67 -23.37 56.82
CA ALA A 242 -10.60 -23.32 57.81
C ALA A 242 -11.12 -22.86 59.19
N ASN A 243 -11.98 -21.85 59.22
CA ASN A 243 -12.63 -21.37 60.45
C ASN A 243 -13.53 -22.45 61.05
N ASP A 244 -14.33 -23.15 60.25
CA ASP A 244 -15.20 -24.23 60.71
C ASP A 244 -14.38 -25.38 61.33
N LYS A 245 -13.27 -25.76 60.69
CA LYS A 245 -12.34 -26.77 61.24
C LYS A 245 -11.67 -26.32 62.53
N LEU A 246 -11.26 -25.05 62.62
CA LEU A 246 -10.66 -24.49 63.82
C LEU A 246 -11.67 -24.49 64.98
N ASN A 247 -12.90 -24.06 64.72
CA ASN A 247 -13.98 -24.05 65.70
C ASN A 247 -14.32 -25.46 66.18
N ALA A 248 -14.36 -26.45 65.28
CA ALA A 248 -14.57 -27.85 65.65
C ALA A 248 -13.46 -28.36 66.59
N LYS A 249 -12.19 -28.12 66.24
CA LYS A 249 -11.05 -28.49 67.12
C LYS A 249 -11.07 -27.77 68.46
N LEU A 250 -11.50 -26.50 68.49
CA LEU A 250 -11.63 -25.75 69.73
C LEU A 250 -12.72 -26.37 70.62
N SER A 251 -13.83 -26.80 70.02
CA SER A 251 -14.91 -27.51 70.72
C SER A 251 -14.43 -28.86 71.27
N GLU A 252 -13.74 -29.66 70.46
CA GLU A 252 -13.18 -30.95 70.90
C GLU A 252 -12.20 -30.77 72.07
N LEU A 253 -11.31 -29.77 71.99
CA LEU A 253 -10.38 -29.47 73.09
C LEU A 253 -11.11 -29.00 74.36
N GLN A 254 -12.21 -28.25 74.19
CA GLN A 254 -13.05 -27.81 75.30
C GLN A 254 -13.74 -29.00 75.97
N ASP A 255 -14.28 -29.93 75.18
CA ASP A 255 -14.91 -31.16 75.67
C ASP A 255 -13.89 -32.04 76.42
N ASP A 256 -12.71 -32.28 75.83
CA ASP A 256 -11.61 -33.03 76.47
C ASP A 256 -11.18 -32.38 77.80
N TYR A 257 -11.09 -31.05 77.83
CA TYR A 257 -10.73 -30.30 79.04
C TYR A 257 -11.80 -30.44 80.13
N ASP A 258 -13.07 -30.32 79.76
CA ASP A 258 -14.18 -30.45 80.71
C ASP A 258 -14.30 -31.88 81.25
N ASP A 259 -14.11 -32.90 80.41
CA ASP A 259 -14.04 -34.31 80.83
C ASP A 259 -12.85 -34.57 81.77
N TRP A 260 -11.65 -34.11 81.41
CA TRP A 260 -10.46 -34.21 82.26
C TRP A 260 -10.68 -33.53 83.62
N LYS A 261 -11.29 -32.35 83.63
CA LYS A 261 -11.57 -31.59 84.85
C LYS A 261 -12.56 -32.33 85.75
N VAL A 262 -13.65 -32.86 85.18
CA VAL A 262 -14.63 -33.67 85.92
C VAL A 262 -13.97 -34.92 86.51
N GLN A 263 -13.19 -35.64 85.71
CA GLN A 263 -12.52 -36.86 86.13
C GLN A 263 -11.47 -36.59 87.21
N THR A 264 -10.65 -35.54 87.05
CA THR A 264 -9.64 -35.13 88.04
C THR A 264 -10.29 -34.77 89.39
N VAL A 265 -11.39 -34.03 89.38
CA VAL A 265 -12.13 -33.69 90.61
C VAL A 265 -12.72 -34.95 91.26
N LYS A 266 -13.27 -35.86 90.45
CA LYS A 266 -13.80 -37.15 90.94
C LYS A 266 -12.70 -38.00 91.58
N ASP A 267 -11.54 -38.13 90.95
CA ASP A 267 -10.41 -38.93 91.45
C ASP A 267 -9.81 -38.33 92.73
N PHE A 268 -9.72 -36.99 92.79
CA PHE A 268 -9.33 -36.29 94.00
C PHE A 268 -10.30 -36.59 95.16
N ASN A 269 -11.61 -36.46 94.93
CA ASN A 269 -12.62 -36.77 95.94
C ASN A 269 -12.59 -38.25 96.36
N ALA A 270 -12.43 -39.17 95.41
CA ALA A 270 -12.30 -40.60 95.69
C ALA A 270 -11.09 -40.94 96.57
N THR A 271 -10.02 -40.14 96.51
CA THR A 271 -8.85 -40.27 97.38
C THR A 271 -9.08 -39.64 98.76
N VAL A 272 -9.72 -38.47 98.79
CA VAL A 272 -9.93 -37.69 100.02
C VAL A 272 -11.04 -38.26 100.91
N ASP A 273 -12.10 -38.81 100.33
CA ASP A 273 -13.27 -39.27 101.09
C ASP A 273 -12.96 -40.45 102.03
N PRO A 274 -12.19 -41.48 101.63
CA PRO A 274 -11.73 -42.53 102.56
C PRO A 274 -10.87 -41.98 103.70
N ILE A 275 -10.03 -40.98 103.43
CA ILE A 275 -9.20 -40.32 104.46
C ILE A 275 -10.11 -39.60 105.47
N LYS A 276 -11.11 -38.85 105.00
CA LYS A 276 -12.11 -38.21 105.87
C LYS A 276 -12.83 -39.25 106.74
N GLN A 277 -13.32 -40.33 106.13
CA GLN A 277 -13.98 -41.41 106.86
C GLN A 277 -13.07 -42.06 107.91
N SER A 278 -11.79 -42.26 107.59
CA SER A 278 -10.82 -42.80 108.54
C SER A 278 -10.52 -41.82 109.69
N ILE A 279 -10.44 -40.52 109.43
CA ILE A 279 -10.28 -39.49 110.46
C ILE A 279 -11.50 -39.47 111.39
N ASP A 280 -12.71 -39.52 110.83
CA ASP A 280 -13.96 -39.53 111.61
C ASP A 280 -14.09 -40.81 112.46
N ALA A 281 -13.75 -41.97 111.90
CA ALA A 281 -13.73 -43.23 112.63
C ALA A 281 -12.69 -43.20 113.77
N ASN A 282 -11.49 -42.69 113.52
CA ASN A 282 -10.46 -42.53 114.54
C ASN A 282 -10.90 -41.55 115.64
N ARG A 283 -11.62 -40.49 115.30
CA ARG A 283 -12.18 -39.54 116.27
C ARG A 283 -13.22 -40.22 117.17
N GLN A 284 -14.11 -41.03 116.61
CA GLN A 284 -15.07 -41.81 117.41
C GLN A 284 -14.38 -42.83 118.33
N ASN A 285 -13.34 -43.51 117.84
CA ASN A 285 -12.53 -44.41 118.66
C ASN A 285 -11.84 -43.66 119.81
N LEU A 286 -11.29 -42.48 119.54
CA LEU A 286 -10.66 -41.63 120.55
C LEU A 286 -11.68 -41.17 121.62
N ASP A 287 -12.89 -40.82 121.22
CA ASP A 287 -13.98 -40.48 122.16
C ASP A 287 -14.33 -41.69 123.04
N GLY A 288 -14.36 -42.91 122.47
CA GLY A 288 -14.57 -44.15 123.21
C GLY A 288 -13.46 -44.48 124.22
N VAL A 289 -12.19 -44.30 123.83
CA VAL A 289 -11.03 -44.43 124.73
C VAL A 289 -11.11 -43.39 125.84
N THR A 290 -11.40 -42.13 125.50
CA THR A 290 -11.53 -41.03 126.46
C THR A 290 -12.62 -41.34 127.49
N LYS A 291 -13.76 -41.88 127.05
CA LYS A 291 -14.82 -42.34 127.96
C LYS A 291 -14.35 -43.48 128.86
N SER A 292 -13.70 -44.50 128.29
CA SER A 292 -13.19 -45.65 129.06
C SER A 292 -12.17 -45.22 130.12
N VAL A 293 -11.30 -44.26 129.81
CA VAL A 293 -10.35 -43.67 130.77
C VAL A 293 -11.10 -42.92 131.88
N LYS A 294 -12.10 -42.10 131.55
CA LYS A 294 -12.94 -41.42 132.56
C LYS A 294 -13.66 -42.41 133.47
N ASP A 295 -14.27 -43.45 132.91
CA ASP A 295 -14.97 -44.50 133.66
C ASP A 295 -13.98 -45.26 134.56
N THR A 296 -12.78 -45.56 134.07
CA THR A 296 -11.70 -46.20 134.86
C THR A 296 -11.23 -45.29 136.00
N ILE A 297 -11.03 -43.99 135.74
CA ILE A 297 -10.67 -43.02 136.79
C ILE A 297 -11.76 -42.99 137.87
N ALA A 298 -13.04 -42.96 137.49
CA ALA A 298 -14.14 -42.99 138.44
C ALA A 298 -14.17 -44.30 139.25
N GLN A 299 -13.92 -45.45 138.61
CA GLN A 299 -13.78 -46.74 139.32
C GLN A 299 -12.59 -46.75 140.29
N MET A 300 -11.43 -46.23 139.88
CA MET A 300 -10.25 -46.11 140.74
C MET A 300 -10.52 -45.20 141.94
N GLN A 301 -11.21 -44.08 141.74
CA GLN A 301 -11.64 -43.19 142.83
C GLN A 301 -12.61 -43.88 143.78
N SER A 302 -13.55 -44.68 143.26
CA SER A 302 -14.43 -45.52 144.07
C SER A 302 -13.65 -46.56 144.88
N LEU A 303 -12.73 -47.29 144.24
CA LEU A 303 -11.83 -48.25 144.90
C LEU A 303 -10.99 -47.58 145.97
N GLN A 304 -10.41 -46.42 145.69
CA GLN A 304 -9.63 -45.63 146.65
C GLN A 304 -10.50 -45.25 147.87
N THR A 305 -11.76 -44.88 147.64
CA THR A 305 -12.70 -44.57 148.73
C THR A 305 -13.00 -45.80 149.58
N GLU A 306 -13.19 -46.98 148.98
CA GLU A 306 -13.35 -48.24 149.71
C GLU A 306 -12.07 -48.66 150.44
N LEU A 307 -10.89 -48.53 149.81
CA LEU A 307 -9.60 -48.83 150.42
C LEU A 307 -9.33 -47.95 151.64
N ASN A 308 -9.71 -46.67 151.57
CA ASN A 308 -9.61 -45.74 152.70
C ASN A 308 -10.54 -46.12 153.88
N LYS A 309 -11.58 -46.95 153.65
CA LYS A 309 -12.40 -47.51 154.74
C LYS A 309 -11.75 -48.74 155.38
N VAL A 310 -10.76 -49.35 154.75
CA VAL A 310 -10.04 -50.51 155.29
C VAL A 310 -9.03 -50.03 156.33
N ASP A 311 -9.21 -50.49 157.56
CA ASP A 311 -8.25 -50.32 158.64
C ASP A 311 -7.18 -51.43 158.56
N PHE A 312 -6.11 -51.18 157.80
CA PHE A 312 -5.00 -52.13 157.62
C PHE A 312 -4.20 -52.40 158.91
N THR A 313 -4.37 -51.60 159.97
CA THR A 313 -3.65 -51.79 161.24
C THR A 313 -4.06 -53.07 161.99
N LYS A 314 -5.13 -53.74 161.53
CA LYS A 314 -5.61 -55.02 162.06
C LYS A 314 -4.98 -56.26 161.39
N PHE A 315 -4.31 -56.10 160.25
CA PHE A 315 -3.86 -57.24 159.42
C PHE A 315 -2.34 -57.45 159.38
N ALA A 316 -1.53 -56.40 159.58
CA ALA A 316 -0.07 -56.56 159.68
C ALA A 316 0.52 -55.44 160.54
N GLN A 317 1.39 -55.81 161.47
CA GLN A 317 2.19 -54.86 162.23
C GLN A 317 3.62 -54.85 161.69
N LEU A 318 4.31 -53.72 161.78
CA LEU A 318 5.69 -53.56 161.31
C LEU A 318 6.65 -54.61 161.92
N SER A 319 6.26 -55.20 163.05
CA SER A 319 6.93 -56.32 163.70
C SER A 319 7.01 -57.60 162.87
N ASP A 320 6.07 -57.81 161.93
CA ASP A 320 5.87 -59.10 161.25
C ASP A 320 6.82 -59.32 160.05
N LEU A 321 7.68 -58.35 159.72
CA LEU A 321 8.58 -58.35 158.54
C LEU A 321 10.07 -58.56 158.87
N THR A 322 10.41 -58.99 160.08
CA THR A 322 11.80 -59.31 160.47
C THR A 322 12.21 -60.72 160.00
N GLY A 323 12.60 -60.85 158.74
CA GLY A 323 13.09 -62.12 158.18
C GLY A 323 13.24 -62.19 156.65
N TYR A 324 12.94 -61.12 155.92
CA TYR A 324 13.02 -61.07 154.46
C TYR A 324 14.22 -60.24 153.96
N TYR A 325 14.74 -60.61 152.79
CA TYR A 325 15.85 -59.94 152.12
C TYR A 325 15.54 -58.48 151.77
N THR A 326 16.54 -57.59 151.93
CA THR A 326 16.41 -56.18 151.59
C THR A 326 16.60 -55.96 150.09
N LYS A 327 16.06 -54.84 149.59
CA LYS A 327 16.16 -54.43 148.19
C LYS A 327 17.59 -54.48 147.63
N ASP A 328 18.58 -54.13 148.44
CA ASP A 328 20.00 -54.13 148.06
C ASP A 328 20.55 -55.54 147.76
N GLN A 329 19.96 -56.59 148.32
CA GLN A 329 20.37 -57.99 148.12
C GLN A 329 19.80 -58.61 146.83
N VAL A 330 18.77 -57.99 146.25
CA VAL A 330 18.15 -58.41 144.98
C VAL A 330 18.85 -57.77 143.77
N ASP A 331 19.41 -56.57 143.95
CA ASP A 331 20.03 -55.78 142.87
C ASP A 331 21.44 -56.28 142.47
N GLU A 332 22.06 -57.21 143.21
CA GLU A 332 23.39 -57.79 142.91
C GLU A 332 23.35 -59.02 141.98
N LEU A 333 22.19 -59.69 141.84
CA LEU A 333 22.02 -60.95 141.10
C LEU A 333 21.69 -60.81 139.61
N LEU A 334 21.58 -59.58 139.07
CA LEU A 334 20.95 -59.32 137.76
C LEU A 334 21.83 -58.61 136.70
N LYS A 335 23.17 -58.60 136.82
CA LYS A 335 24.05 -57.97 135.79
C LYS A 335 24.52 -58.94 134.68
N THR A 336 23.96 -58.83 133.46
CA THR A 336 24.65 -59.15 132.17
C THR A 336 23.96 -58.54 130.93
N ASP A 337 24.75 -58.03 129.98
CA ASP A 337 24.38 -57.35 128.71
C ASP A 337 24.31 -58.25 127.43
N VAL A 338 23.71 -57.71 126.35
CA VAL A 338 23.36 -58.31 125.03
C VAL A 338 24.54 -58.38 124.04
N LYS A 339 24.61 -59.42 123.17
CA LYS A 339 25.84 -59.84 122.45
C LYS A 339 25.93 -59.71 120.89
N SER A 340 24.89 -59.34 120.12
CA SER A 340 25.00 -59.13 118.63
C SER A 340 23.68 -58.78 117.93
N VAL A 341 23.73 -58.17 116.72
CA VAL A 341 22.58 -57.97 115.78
C VAL A 341 22.89 -58.51 114.37
N THR A 342 21.84 -58.92 113.64
CA THR A 342 21.89 -59.30 112.21
C THR A 342 20.83 -58.53 111.44
N VAL A 343 21.11 -58.17 110.18
CA VAL A 343 20.15 -57.51 109.27
C VAL A 343 19.92 -58.40 108.05
N ASN A 344 18.65 -58.74 107.77
CA ASN A 344 18.21 -59.60 106.66
C ASN A 344 18.90 -60.97 106.55
N GLY A 345 19.24 -61.59 107.68
CA GLY A 345 19.79 -62.95 107.71
C GLY A 345 21.23 -63.08 107.18
N GLY A 346 21.92 -61.96 106.96
CA GLY A 346 23.33 -61.91 106.58
C GLY A 346 24.29 -62.05 107.78
N GLU A 347 25.57 -61.77 107.53
CA GLU A 347 26.67 -61.94 108.48
C GLU A 347 26.46 -61.17 109.80
N LYS A 348 26.99 -61.74 110.90
CA LYS A 348 26.74 -61.24 112.26
C LYS A 348 27.61 -60.01 112.54
N PHE A 349 26.98 -58.89 112.88
CA PHE A 349 27.71 -57.70 113.30
C PHE A 349 27.70 -57.57 114.83
N THR A 350 28.89 -57.49 115.41
CA THR A 350 29.08 -57.15 116.82
C THR A 350 29.43 -55.66 116.94
N PRO A 351 28.95 -54.96 117.99
CA PRO A 351 29.43 -53.62 118.28
C PRO A 351 30.95 -53.65 118.50
N ASP A 352 31.65 -52.62 118.05
CA ASP A 352 33.04 -52.40 118.44
C ASP A 352 33.15 -52.08 119.94
N GLU A 353 34.37 -51.94 120.46
CA GLU A 353 34.64 -51.69 121.89
C GLU A 353 34.02 -50.38 122.43
N SER A 354 33.49 -49.53 121.55
CA SER A 354 32.78 -48.29 121.92
C SER A 354 31.25 -48.39 121.73
N GLY A 355 30.72 -49.53 121.32
CA GLY A 355 29.29 -49.78 121.14
C GLY A 355 28.73 -49.40 119.76
N ASN A 356 29.56 -49.15 118.75
CA ASN A 356 29.10 -48.75 117.41
C ASN A 356 29.05 -49.92 116.41
N LEU A 357 28.08 -49.87 115.48
CA LEU A 357 27.83 -50.87 114.44
C LEU A 357 27.92 -50.22 113.04
N ALA A 358 28.78 -50.74 112.14
CA ALA A 358 28.94 -50.23 110.77
C ALA A 358 28.08 -51.03 109.76
N LEU A 359 27.18 -50.35 109.05
CA LEU A 359 26.30 -50.93 108.03
C LEU A 359 26.54 -50.28 106.65
N PRO A 360 26.74 -51.03 105.56
CA PRO A 360 26.86 -50.47 104.21
C PRO A 360 25.49 -50.11 103.60
N VAL A 361 25.45 -48.99 102.86
CA VAL A 361 24.27 -48.45 102.16
C VAL A 361 24.28 -48.88 100.68
N PRO A 362 23.17 -49.32 100.09
CA PRO A 362 23.00 -49.41 98.63
C PRO A 362 22.49 -48.07 98.08
N ASP A 363 22.86 -47.66 96.85
CA ASP A 363 22.15 -46.69 95.94
C ASP A 363 23.06 -45.68 95.18
N PRO A 364 22.83 -45.35 93.89
CA PRO A 364 22.06 -46.09 92.88
C PRO A 364 22.93 -46.98 91.99
N ASP A 365 22.33 -48.07 91.56
CA ASP A 365 22.75 -48.87 90.41
C ASP A 365 22.32 -48.16 89.12
N LEU A 366 23.25 -47.99 88.18
CA LEU A 366 23.12 -47.14 87.00
C LEU A 366 22.87 -47.92 85.70
N SER A 367 22.40 -49.17 85.80
CA SER A 367 22.26 -50.10 84.67
C SER A 367 21.17 -49.79 83.64
N ASP A 368 20.33 -48.75 83.82
CA ASP A 368 19.16 -48.47 82.97
C ASP A 368 19.29 -47.23 82.03
N PHE A 369 20.50 -46.73 81.75
CA PHE A 369 20.71 -45.62 80.81
C PHE A 369 21.23 -46.06 79.42
N VAL A 370 20.70 -45.43 78.36
CA VAL A 370 20.85 -45.83 76.94
C VAL A 370 22.19 -45.39 76.31
N HIS A 371 22.78 -46.23 75.43
CA HIS A 371 24.07 -45.99 74.76
C HIS A 371 23.98 -45.31 73.37
N LYS A 372 25.01 -44.51 73.04
CA LYS A 372 25.17 -43.68 71.81
C LYS A 372 25.03 -44.40 70.45
N SER A 373 25.03 -45.73 70.43
CA SER A 373 24.79 -46.55 69.23
C SER A 373 23.32 -46.61 68.80
N GLU A 374 22.39 -46.08 69.59
CA GLU A 374 20.95 -46.06 69.30
C GLU A 374 20.48 -44.79 68.55
N LEU A 375 21.41 -43.95 68.06
CA LEU A 375 21.11 -42.82 67.18
C LEU A 375 21.15 -43.26 65.69
N VAL A 376 19.98 -43.37 65.07
CA VAL A 376 19.73 -43.77 63.66
C VAL A 376 20.43 -42.85 62.64
N PRO A 377 21.04 -43.35 61.53
CA PRO A 377 21.56 -42.50 60.46
C PRO A 377 20.45 -42.19 59.44
N LYS A 378 19.82 -41.02 59.52
CA LYS A 378 18.79 -40.57 58.55
C LYS A 378 19.33 -39.76 57.35
N ALA A 379 20.62 -39.86 57.00
CA ALA A 379 21.18 -39.06 55.90
C ALA A 379 22.40 -39.72 55.21
N ASP A 380 22.23 -40.91 54.65
CA ASP A 380 23.16 -41.46 53.64
C ASP A 380 22.74 -40.96 52.25
N LYS A 381 23.71 -40.58 51.40
CA LYS A 381 23.51 -40.17 49.99
C LYS A 381 22.64 -41.17 49.22
N THR A 382 22.77 -42.46 49.48
CA THR A 382 21.97 -43.53 48.85
C THR A 382 20.48 -43.40 49.21
N TYR A 383 20.18 -43.04 50.46
CA TYR A 383 18.80 -42.76 50.89
C TYR A 383 18.27 -41.50 50.22
N VAL A 384 19.07 -40.43 50.16
CA VAL A 384 18.67 -39.16 49.52
C VAL A 384 18.46 -39.31 48.01
N ASP A 385 19.38 -39.96 47.29
CA ASP A 385 19.28 -40.21 45.85
C ASP A 385 18.07 -41.09 45.53
N SER A 386 17.81 -42.15 46.32
CA SER A 386 16.60 -42.98 46.14
C SER A 386 15.30 -42.20 46.36
N LYS A 387 15.31 -41.19 47.23
CA LYS A 387 14.16 -40.30 47.47
C LYS A 387 13.99 -39.29 46.34
N ILE A 388 15.07 -38.85 45.69
CA ILE A 388 15.04 -37.95 44.52
C ILE A 388 14.60 -38.73 43.27
N ASP A 389 15.12 -39.93 43.03
CA ASP A 389 14.73 -40.78 41.89
C ASP A 389 13.27 -41.28 41.99
N ALA A 390 12.74 -41.38 43.22
CA ALA A 390 11.33 -41.68 43.45
C ALA A 390 10.39 -40.50 43.12
N ILE A 391 10.91 -39.29 42.85
CA ILE A 391 10.11 -38.15 42.39
C ILE A 391 9.79 -38.36 40.91
N ASP A 392 8.57 -38.84 40.67
CA ASP A 392 8.02 -38.97 39.32
C ASP A 392 7.56 -37.60 38.79
N PHE A 393 8.46 -36.90 38.09
CA PHE A 393 8.16 -35.62 37.46
C PHE A 393 7.07 -35.72 36.36
N GLY A 394 6.73 -36.91 35.86
CA GLY A 394 5.60 -37.13 34.96
C GLY A 394 4.23 -36.95 35.66
N LYS A 395 4.18 -37.11 36.98
CA LYS A 395 2.99 -36.78 37.79
C LYS A 395 2.86 -35.29 38.09
N ILE A 396 3.92 -34.52 37.88
CA ILE A 396 3.87 -33.07 38.00
C ILE A 396 3.21 -32.52 36.75
N LYS A 397 2.02 -31.97 36.96
CA LYS A 397 1.17 -31.42 35.92
C LYS A 397 1.35 -29.91 35.87
N PHE A 398 1.66 -29.39 34.69
CA PHE A 398 1.80 -27.96 34.46
C PHE A 398 0.50 -27.44 33.87
N ARG A 399 -0.20 -26.61 34.66
CA ARG A 399 -1.40 -25.92 34.22
C ARG A 399 -1.00 -24.58 33.61
N MET A 400 -1.46 -24.31 32.41
CA MET A 400 -1.19 -23.04 31.73
C MET A 400 -2.47 -22.52 31.11
N GLN A 401 -2.67 -21.22 31.24
CA GLN A 401 -3.71 -20.51 30.51
C GLN A 401 -3.13 -20.01 29.20
N TYR A 402 -3.85 -20.23 28.12
CA TYR A 402 -3.47 -19.85 26.77
C TYR A 402 -4.70 -19.33 26.03
N VAL A 403 -4.49 -18.71 24.89
CA VAL A 403 -5.58 -18.29 24.02
C VAL A 403 -5.75 -19.37 22.95
N THR A 404 -6.97 -19.66 22.53
CA THR A 404 -7.28 -20.64 21.47
C THR A 404 -7.42 -19.96 20.11
N GLY A 405 -7.50 -20.75 19.03
CA GLY A 405 -7.84 -20.32 17.65
C GLY A 405 -8.90 -19.21 17.57
N ASP A 406 -9.90 -19.32 18.43
CA ASP A 406 -11.11 -18.47 18.45
C ASP A 406 -10.96 -17.23 19.36
N ASN A 407 -9.74 -16.90 19.77
CA ASN A 407 -9.44 -15.78 20.67
C ASN A 407 -10.09 -15.90 22.06
N LYS A 408 -10.34 -17.13 22.52
CA LYS A 408 -10.87 -17.43 23.86
C LYS A 408 -9.75 -17.93 24.76
N THR A 409 -9.74 -17.49 26.01
CA THR A 409 -8.90 -18.06 27.05
C THR A 409 -9.31 -19.51 27.31
N ALA A 410 -8.36 -20.42 27.18
CA ALA A 410 -8.47 -21.80 27.55
C ALA A 410 -7.42 -22.14 28.61
N ASP A 411 -7.68 -23.24 29.29
CA ASP A 411 -6.88 -23.73 30.37
C ASP A 411 -6.66 -25.22 30.12
N SER A 412 -5.40 -25.63 30.08
CA SER A 412 -5.06 -27.02 29.87
C SER A 412 -3.88 -27.41 30.72
N THR A 413 -3.68 -28.72 30.81
CA THR A 413 -2.72 -29.31 31.72
C THR A 413 -1.84 -30.28 30.96
N TRP A 414 -0.55 -29.97 30.89
CA TRP A 414 0.44 -30.76 30.17
C TRP A 414 1.32 -31.54 31.14
N GLN A 415 1.78 -32.68 30.67
CA GLN A 415 2.73 -33.53 31.37
C GLN A 415 4.07 -33.43 30.67
N ALA A 416 5.14 -33.32 31.46
CA ALA A 416 6.48 -33.35 30.94
C ALA A 416 6.83 -34.81 30.56
N THR A 417 7.30 -35.01 29.32
CA THR A 417 7.72 -36.32 28.83
C THR A 417 9.22 -36.47 29.02
N LYS A 418 9.68 -37.55 29.65
CA LYS A 418 11.11 -37.82 29.85
C LYS A 418 11.76 -38.29 28.56
N ASN A 419 12.84 -37.64 28.17
CA ASN A 419 13.66 -38.00 27.02
C ASN A 419 14.68 -39.09 27.38
N ALA A 420 15.21 -39.75 26.34
CA ALA A 420 16.20 -40.82 26.50
C ALA A 420 17.52 -40.34 27.16
N ASP A 421 17.84 -39.05 27.07
CA ASP A 421 19.02 -38.42 27.68
C ASP A 421 18.79 -37.97 29.14
N GLY A 422 17.60 -38.22 29.70
CA GLY A 422 17.24 -37.85 31.07
C GLY A 422 16.65 -36.46 31.22
N THR A 423 16.57 -35.66 30.16
CA THR A 423 15.85 -34.37 30.15
C THR A 423 14.33 -34.58 30.08
N TYR A 424 13.55 -33.51 30.26
CA TYR A 424 12.09 -33.55 30.12
C TYR A 424 11.62 -32.46 29.17
N THR A 425 10.67 -32.77 28.29
CA THR A 425 10.08 -31.84 27.32
C THR A 425 8.57 -31.71 27.50
N ILE A 426 8.06 -30.49 27.32
CA ILE A 426 6.63 -30.16 27.28
C ILE A 426 6.36 -29.66 25.86
N ASP A 427 5.51 -30.39 25.12
CA ASP A 427 5.10 -29.98 23.77
C ASP A 427 3.85 -29.09 23.85
N LEU A 428 3.97 -27.87 23.33
CA LEU A 428 2.90 -26.86 23.29
C LEU A 428 2.50 -26.51 21.85
N TYR A 429 3.08 -27.17 20.84
CA TYR A 429 3.03 -26.71 19.44
C TYR A 429 1.61 -26.63 18.87
N HIS A 430 0.73 -27.56 19.25
CA HIS A 430 -0.65 -27.62 18.73
C HIS A 430 -1.65 -26.79 19.55
N ASP A 431 -1.28 -26.40 20.78
CA ASP A 431 -2.18 -25.74 21.71
C ASP A 431 -1.86 -24.25 21.87
N ASP A 432 -0.61 -23.82 21.64
CA ASP A 432 -0.24 -22.40 21.70
C ASP A 432 -0.64 -21.65 20.42
N TRP A 433 -1.75 -20.93 20.53
CA TRP A 433 -2.31 -20.08 19.48
C TRP A 433 -1.34 -19.06 18.90
N THR A 434 -0.33 -18.59 19.65
CA THR A 434 0.61 -17.60 19.10
C THR A 434 1.47 -18.17 17.98
N ALA A 435 1.88 -19.44 18.05
CA ALA A 435 2.66 -20.09 16.99
C ALA A 435 1.84 -20.31 15.72
N GLN A 436 0.60 -20.80 15.87
CA GLN A 436 -0.33 -21.00 14.75
C GLN A 436 -0.70 -19.67 14.06
N ARG A 437 -0.96 -18.61 14.85
CA ARG A 437 -1.32 -17.29 14.32
C ARG A 437 -0.17 -16.62 13.58
N VAL A 438 1.07 -16.82 14.00
CA VAL A 438 2.26 -16.33 13.27
C VAL A 438 2.37 -17.01 11.90
N VAL A 439 2.09 -18.31 11.81
CA VAL A 439 2.04 -19.03 10.53
C VAL A 439 0.88 -18.55 9.66
N ASP A 440 -0.31 -18.35 10.23
CA ASP A 440 -1.47 -17.83 9.51
C ASP A 440 -1.25 -16.38 9.03
N LEU A 441 -0.62 -15.53 9.84
CA LEU A 441 -0.22 -14.17 9.46
C LEU A 441 0.82 -14.19 8.34
N LEU A 442 1.82 -15.07 8.43
CA LEU A 442 2.81 -15.26 7.35
C LEU A 442 2.13 -15.74 6.05
N ASN A 443 1.12 -16.61 6.15
CA ASN A 443 0.32 -17.06 5.00
C ASN A 443 -0.58 -15.95 4.44
N GLN A 444 -1.14 -15.07 5.28
CA GLN A 444 -1.94 -13.90 4.85
C GLN A 444 -1.07 -12.80 4.22
N ILE A 445 0.17 -12.64 4.68
CA ILE A 445 1.13 -11.69 4.09
C ILE A 445 1.59 -12.19 2.70
N GLY A 446 1.70 -13.50 2.49
CA GLY A 446 2.01 -14.11 1.19
C GLY A 446 1.00 -13.82 0.06
N GLY A 447 -0.17 -13.23 0.38
CA GLY A 447 -1.22 -12.89 -0.58
C GLY A 447 -1.30 -11.41 -1.00
N LYS A 448 -0.48 -10.50 -0.45
CA LYS A 448 -0.50 -9.08 -0.84
C LYS A 448 0.63 -8.79 -1.84
N ALA A 449 0.25 -8.60 -3.11
CA ALA A 449 1.09 -8.47 -4.30
C ALA A 449 1.93 -9.72 -4.58
N ASN A 450 1.37 -10.67 -5.33
CA ASN A 450 2.14 -11.80 -5.82
C ASN A 450 3.05 -11.36 -6.99
N ALA A 451 4.02 -12.19 -7.38
CA ALA A 451 4.93 -11.87 -8.48
C ALA A 451 4.19 -11.60 -9.82
N SER A 452 2.99 -12.15 -10.01
CA SER A 452 2.15 -11.89 -11.19
C SER A 452 1.59 -10.47 -11.21
N ASP A 453 1.18 -9.93 -10.06
CA ASP A 453 0.69 -8.55 -9.93
C ASP A 453 1.81 -7.56 -10.26
N VAL A 454 3.02 -7.84 -9.75
CA VAL A 454 4.23 -7.04 -10.03
C VAL A 454 4.59 -7.09 -11.51
N ASN A 455 4.57 -8.27 -12.13
CA ASN A 455 4.85 -8.42 -13.56
C ASN A 455 3.79 -7.73 -14.42
N SER A 456 2.51 -7.80 -14.05
CA SER A 456 1.43 -7.13 -14.79
C SER A 456 1.56 -5.61 -14.74
N LEU A 457 1.94 -5.04 -13.58
CA LEU A 457 2.24 -3.62 -13.46
C LEU A 457 3.48 -3.23 -14.28
N GLN A 458 4.50 -4.09 -14.31
CA GLN A 458 5.70 -3.86 -15.11
C GLN A 458 5.40 -3.83 -16.61
N ASP A 459 4.53 -4.73 -17.09
CA ASP A 459 4.09 -4.77 -18.49
C ASP A 459 3.29 -3.52 -18.86
N LEU A 460 2.38 -3.08 -17.97
CA LEU A 460 1.62 -1.84 -18.17
C LEU A 460 2.54 -0.61 -18.26
N ILE A 461 3.55 -0.52 -17.38
CA ILE A 461 4.56 0.55 -17.41
C ILE A 461 5.33 0.53 -18.73
N ASN A 462 5.74 -0.66 -19.19
CA ASN A 462 6.47 -0.79 -20.45
C ASN A 462 5.62 -0.33 -21.66
N GLN A 463 4.34 -0.69 -21.69
CA GLN A 463 3.42 -0.29 -22.75
C GLN A 463 3.14 1.22 -22.74
N GLN A 464 2.98 1.82 -21.56
CA GLN A 464 2.83 3.27 -21.42
C GLN A 464 4.10 4.01 -21.88
N ASN A 465 5.29 3.52 -21.55
CA ASN A 465 6.55 4.10 -21.99
C ASN A 465 6.70 4.10 -23.53
N GLN A 466 6.31 3.02 -24.20
CA GLN A 466 6.30 2.97 -25.66
C GLN A 466 5.33 4.00 -26.27
N THR A 467 4.16 4.18 -25.66
CA THR A 467 3.16 5.16 -26.10
C THR A 467 3.70 6.59 -25.95
N ILE A 468 4.34 6.90 -24.81
CA ILE A 468 4.97 8.19 -24.56
C ILE A 468 6.04 8.49 -25.61
N GLN A 469 6.94 7.53 -25.89
CA GLN A 469 8.00 7.72 -26.88
C GLN A 469 7.44 8.04 -28.27
N SER A 470 6.40 7.33 -28.72
CA SER A 470 5.74 7.58 -30.01
C SER A 470 5.12 8.98 -30.08
N LEU A 471 4.43 9.41 -29.01
CA LEU A 471 3.85 10.75 -28.94
C LEU A 471 4.93 11.83 -28.95
N THR A 472 6.04 11.63 -28.24
CA THR A 472 7.18 12.56 -28.24
C THR A 472 7.76 12.70 -29.65
N THR A 473 7.98 11.61 -30.38
CA THR A 473 8.47 11.70 -31.77
C THR A 473 7.50 12.46 -32.69
N ARG A 474 6.20 12.20 -32.56
CA ARG A 474 5.17 12.89 -33.36
C ARG A 474 5.14 14.39 -33.06
N LEU A 475 5.26 14.77 -31.78
CA LEU A 475 5.29 16.16 -31.36
C LEU A 475 6.52 16.87 -31.93
N THR A 476 7.71 16.28 -31.81
CA THR A 476 8.94 16.84 -32.37
C THR A 476 8.84 17.05 -33.88
N ASN A 477 8.23 16.10 -34.61
CA ASN A 477 8.02 16.26 -36.05
C ASN A 477 7.06 17.40 -36.38
N ALA A 478 5.95 17.52 -35.64
CA ALA A 478 4.99 18.60 -35.83
C ALA A 478 5.61 19.98 -35.51
N GLU A 479 6.42 20.07 -34.44
CA GLU A 479 7.15 21.29 -34.10
C GLU A 479 8.10 21.71 -35.23
N ASN A 480 8.82 20.75 -35.82
CA ASN A 480 9.71 21.01 -36.96
C ASN A 480 8.94 21.48 -38.20
N GLU A 481 7.78 20.89 -38.48
CA GLU A 481 6.93 21.27 -39.61
C GLU A 481 6.33 22.66 -39.43
N ILE A 482 5.84 22.99 -38.23
CA ILE A 482 5.36 24.34 -37.89
C ILE A 482 6.48 25.36 -38.06
N LYS A 483 7.68 25.05 -37.57
CA LYS A 483 8.83 25.94 -37.71
C LYS A 483 9.17 26.17 -39.18
N TYR A 484 9.16 25.12 -39.99
CA TYR A 484 9.36 25.24 -41.44
C TYR A 484 8.31 26.15 -42.08
N ILE A 485 7.03 26.01 -41.73
CA ILE A 485 5.97 26.88 -42.24
C ILE A 485 6.20 28.33 -41.79
N GLN A 486 6.54 28.56 -40.53
CA GLN A 486 6.81 29.92 -40.02
C GLN A 486 8.00 30.58 -40.73
N ASP A 487 9.06 29.82 -40.99
CA ASP A 487 10.26 30.31 -41.66
C ASP A 487 10.03 30.59 -43.16
N ASN A 488 9.00 29.99 -43.78
CA ASN A 488 8.74 30.08 -45.22
C ASN A 488 7.40 30.73 -45.60
N TYR A 489 6.57 31.12 -44.63
CA TYR A 489 5.27 31.74 -44.90
C TYR A 489 5.45 33.17 -45.44
N ILE A 490 4.77 33.46 -46.55
CA ILE A 490 4.78 34.78 -47.16
C ILE A 490 3.70 35.67 -46.53
N GLU A 491 4.11 36.74 -45.86
CA GLU A 491 3.23 37.73 -45.27
C GLU A 491 2.94 38.85 -46.30
N GLY A 492 1.72 38.87 -46.84
CA GLY A 492 1.29 39.89 -47.80
C GLY A 492 0.51 41.04 -47.15
N ARG A 493 0.82 42.29 -47.50
CA ARG A 493 0.05 43.46 -47.05
C ARG A 493 -0.16 44.46 -48.19
N ARG A 494 -1.36 45.04 -48.22
CA ARG A 494 -1.73 46.06 -49.17
C ARG A 494 -1.46 47.46 -48.64
N PHE A 495 -0.94 48.32 -49.49
CA PHE A 495 -0.67 49.72 -49.21
C PHE A 495 -1.33 50.59 -50.30
N PRO A 496 -1.97 51.71 -49.93
CA PRO A 496 -2.42 52.69 -50.93
C PRO A 496 -1.21 53.33 -51.63
N ALA A 497 -1.37 53.78 -52.88
CA ALA A 497 -0.30 54.42 -53.66
C ALA A 497 0.42 55.57 -52.93
N SER A 498 -0.25 56.28 -52.03
CA SER A 498 0.34 57.34 -51.20
C SER A 498 1.35 56.85 -50.14
N GLN A 499 1.48 55.53 -49.95
CA GLN A 499 2.32 54.90 -48.93
C GLN A 499 3.39 53.96 -49.51
N GLU A 500 3.77 54.14 -50.79
CA GLU A 500 4.79 53.32 -51.47
C GLU A 500 6.12 53.21 -50.70
N ALA A 501 6.65 54.32 -50.17
CA ALA A 501 7.87 54.30 -49.35
C ALA A 501 7.72 53.49 -48.04
N GLN A 502 6.50 53.42 -47.49
CA GLN A 502 6.21 52.62 -46.29
C GLN A 502 6.04 51.14 -46.65
N ALA A 503 5.54 50.86 -47.85
CA ALA A 503 5.41 49.52 -48.41
C ALA A 503 6.79 48.88 -48.65
N GLU A 504 7.71 49.62 -49.28
CA GLU A 504 9.11 49.18 -49.50
C GLU A 504 9.86 48.97 -48.18
N ALA A 505 9.70 49.87 -47.21
CA ALA A 505 10.33 49.71 -45.90
C ALA A 505 9.83 48.45 -45.17
N TRP A 506 8.52 48.18 -45.23
CA TRP A 506 7.89 47.02 -44.59
C TRP A 506 8.28 45.69 -45.24
N GLU A 507 8.40 45.65 -46.57
CA GLU A 507 8.87 44.49 -47.33
C GLU A 507 10.35 44.19 -47.05
N ASN A 508 11.19 45.22 -46.94
CA ASN A 508 12.62 45.07 -46.65
C ASN A 508 12.94 44.62 -45.21
N GLU A 509 12.00 44.76 -44.27
CA GLU A 509 12.18 44.30 -42.88
C GLU A 509 12.30 42.78 -42.77
N LYS A 510 11.69 42.00 -43.69
CA LYS A 510 11.74 40.54 -43.68
C LYS A 510 11.68 39.95 -45.10
N PRO A 511 12.56 39.00 -45.47
CA PRO A 511 12.60 38.40 -46.80
C PRO A 511 11.33 37.69 -47.25
N THR A 512 10.46 37.31 -46.31
CA THR A 512 9.21 36.60 -46.55
C THR A 512 8.00 37.53 -46.60
N ARG A 513 8.18 38.85 -46.75
CA ARG A 513 7.07 39.79 -46.93
C ARG A 513 6.84 40.12 -48.40
N LEU A 514 5.60 40.40 -48.74
CA LEU A 514 5.20 40.87 -50.07
C LEU A 514 4.31 42.10 -49.95
N ALA A 515 4.79 43.25 -50.41
CA ALA A 515 4.00 44.46 -50.45
C ALA A 515 3.19 44.58 -51.75
N MET A 516 1.91 44.91 -51.65
CA MET A 516 1.02 45.10 -52.79
C MET A 516 0.51 46.53 -52.82
N ILE A 517 0.84 47.29 -53.87
CA ILE A 517 0.44 48.70 -53.99
C ILE A 517 -0.84 48.80 -54.81
N GLU A 518 -1.87 49.40 -54.23
CA GLU A 518 -3.14 49.68 -54.91
C GLU A 518 -3.00 50.95 -55.74
N LYS A 519 -3.13 50.80 -57.07
CA LYS A 519 -3.03 51.88 -58.07
C LYS A 519 -4.38 52.49 -58.43
#